data_AF-A0A1X0JTM4-F1
#
_entry.id   AF-A0A1X0JTM4-F1
#
_cell.length_a   1.000
_cell.length_b   1.000
_cell.length_c   1.000
_cell.angle_alpha   90.00
_cell.angle_beta   90.00
_cell.angle_gamma   90.00
#
_symmetry.space_group_name_H-M   'P 1'
#
loop_
_entity.id
_entity.type
_entity.pdbx_description
1 polymer ?
#
loop_
_entity_poly.entity_id
_entity_poly.type
_entity_poly.pdbx_seq_one_letter_code
_entity_poly.pdbx_strand_id
1 'polypeptide(L)'
;MVDRLSHAKTRTTLAAVLIAELVCGLLLLGNTGPTQPDPPMAAAGSLTTPSSAPTPQTLQDGRTVRLIGLGERTAPLLRRISAQLDDAADAVTAFWGPDWPREIVLVAAGTEEQFAAVGGGDSHTAATTTGERIMFAPGAAQMSDESLRIVLRHELFHYAARDATAADAPQWLTEGVADFVARPPTPLPEDAAAVAGAGLPTDAELSGPDRSLAYDRAWWFSRFVADTYGTAALKDLYVRACGHGHPDVATAVQDALGTDLAAVLAAWRQWLTWGHRPPGG
;
A
#
# COMPACT_ATOMS: atom_id res chain seq x y z
N MET A 1 -31.60 10.51 -20.51
CA MET A 1 -30.54 11.41 -19.99
C MET A 1 -30.49 11.36 -18.46
N VAL A 2 -30.47 10.15 -17.88
CA VAL A 2 -30.46 9.90 -16.43
C VAL A 2 -29.40 8.83 -16.07
N ASP A 3 -29.02 7.97 -17.03
CA ASP A 3 -28.02 6.90 -16.83
C ASP A 3 -26.55 7.34 -16.73
N ARG A 4 -26.13 8.38 -17.47
CA ARG A 4 -24.71 8.83 -17.46
C ARG A 4 -24.28 9.45 -16.15
N LEU A 5 -25.21 10.07 -15.41
CA LEU A 5 -24.92 10.71 -14.13
C LEU A 5 -24.79 9.69 -12.98
N SER A 6 -25.48 8.53 -13.09
CA SER A 6 -25.38 7.45 -12.10
C SER A 6 -24.05 6.69 -12.19
N HIS A 7 -23.57 6.42 -13.42
CA HIS A 7 -22.28 5.77 -13.68
C HIS A 7 -21.08 6.65 -13.31
N ALA A 8 -21.18 7.97 -13.49
CA ALA A 8 -20.14 8.90 -13.07
C ALA A 8 -19.97 8.93 -11.53
N LYS A 9 -21.06 8.77 -10.78
CA LYS A 9 -21.09 8.80 -9.31
C LYS A 9 -20.52 7.52 -8.67
N THR A 10 -20.68 6.38 -9.34
CA THR A 10 -20.09 5.08 -8.93
C THR A 10 -18.59 5.00 -9.24
N ARG A 11 -18.13 5.62 -10.34
CA ARG A 11 -16.69 5.74 -10.65
C ARG A 11 -15.94 6.59 -9.61
N THR A 12 -16.60 7.60 -9.01
CA THR A 12 -15.98 8.42 -7.96
C THR A 12 -15.82 7.70 -6.63
N THR A 13 -16.57 6.63 -6.37
CA THR A 13 -16.56 5.94 -5.07
C THR A 13 -15.48 4.87 -4.95
N LEU A 14 -14.92 4.41 -6.09
CA LEU A 14 -13.78 3.49 -6.13
C LEU A 14 -12.46 4.19 -6.50
N ALA A 15 -12.51 5.34 -7.20
CA ALA A 15 -11.32 6.04 -7.70
C ALA A 15 -10.68 7.04 -6.71
N ALA A 16 -11.24 7.21 -5.51
CA ALA A 16 -10.81 8.22 -4.54
C ALA A 16 -10.43 7.64 -3.17
N VAL A 17 -10.01 6.37 -3.13
CA VAL A 17 -9.56 5.73 -1.91
C VAL A 17 -8.33 4.93 -2.24
N LEU A 18 -7.17 5.51 -1.93
CA LEU A 18 -5.93 4.83 -1.51
C LEU A 18 -4.80 5.84 -1.66
N ILE A 19 -4.30 6.33 -0.53
CA ILE A 19 -2.91 6.76 -0.45
C ILE A 19 -2.41 6.10 0.82
N ALA A 20 -1.81 4.95 0.62
CA ALA A 20 -0.91 4.32 1.55
C ALA A 20 0.48 4.83 1.15
N GLU A 21 1.25 5.40 2.08
CA GLU A 21 2.64 5.82 1.80
C GLU A 21 3.61 5.02 2.67
N LEU A 22 4.58 4.36 2.03
CA LEU A 22 5.73 3.79 2.70
C LEU A 22 6.75 4.90 2.96
N VAL A 23 6.95 5.27 4.22
CA VAL A 23 8.02 6.20 4.63
C VAL A 23 9.20 5.39 5.16
N CYS A 24 10.25 5.24 4.34
CA CYS A 24 11.54 4.70 4.77
C CYS A 24 12.28 5.73 5.64
N GLY A 25 12.13 5.64 6.95
CA GLY A 25 12.80 6.51 7.91
C GLY A 25 14.32 6.25 7.99
N LEU A 26 15.12 7.07 7.30
CA LEU A 26 16.56 7.21 7.54
C LEU A 26 16.79 8.41 8.47
N LEU A 27 16.99 8.14 9.76
CA LEU A 27 17.62 9.10 10.68
C LEU A 27 18.97 8.53 11.12
N LEU A 28 19.99 8.79 10.30
CA LEU A 28 21.39 8.60 10.67
C LEU A 28 21.94 9.90 11.26
N LEU A 29 22.47 9.77 12.47
CA LEU A 29 23.16 10.78 13.27
C LEU A 29 24.36 11.39 12.54
N GLY A 30 24.53 12.71 12.65
CA GLY A 30 25.85 13.34 12.55
C GLY A 30 25.88 14.72 11.90
N ASN A 31 25.64 15.79 12.68
CA ASN A 31 26.43 17.00 12.53
C ASN A 31 26.40 17.85 13.83
N THR A 32 27.54 17.91 14.52
CA THR A 32 27.76 18.81 15.66
C THR A 32 28.15 20.19 15.15
N GLY A 33 27.20 21.13 15.16
CA GLY A 33 27.43 22.57 15.01
C GLY A 33 26.93 23.33 16.24
N PRO A 34 27.54 24.48 16.60
CA PRO A 34 27.32 25.09 17.91
C PRO A 34 25.91 25.69 18.06
N THR A 35 25.34 25.43 19.23
CA THR A 35 24.01 25.80 19.73
C THR A 35 23.72 27.31 19.70
N GLN A 36 22.71 27.70 18.93
CA GLN A 36 21.89 28.88 19.23
C GLN A 36 20.80 28.47 20.24
N PRO A 37 20.41 29.33 21.19
CA PRO A 37 19.35 29.01 22.14
C PRO A 37 17.98 29.06 21.43
N ASP A 38 17.30 27.92 21.37
CA ASP A 38 15.96 27.80 20.80
C ASP A 38 14.88 28.49 21.67
N PRO A 39 13.84 29.08 21.06
CA PRO A 39 12.61 29.43 21.76
C PRO A 39 11.93 28.16 22.31
N PRO A 40 11.04 28.26 23.33
CA PRO A 40 10.61 27.11 24.10
C PRO A 40 9.86 26.08 23.24
N MET A 41 10.50 24.92 23.04
CA MET A 41 9.86 23.68 22.57
C MET A 41 8.82 23.21 23.58
N ALA A 42 7.59 23.67 23.43
CA ALA A 42 6.43 22.99 24.00
C ALA A 42 5.86 22.02 22.95
N ALA A 43 5.69 20.75 23.35
CA ALA A 43 4.71 19.78 22.85
C ALA A 43 5.06 18.71 21.77
N ALA A 44 6.32 18.31 21.56
CA ALA A 44 6.59 17.06 20.80
C ALA A 44 6.13 15.80 21.57
N GLY A 45 6.24 15.79 22.91
CA GLY A 45 5.81 14.66 23.75
C GLY A 45 4.28 14.48 23.80
N SER A 46 3.50 15.56 23.63
CA SER A 46 2.03 15.49 23.71
C SER A 46 1.38 14.87 22.47
N LEU A 47 2.05 14.95 21.30
CA LEU A 47 1.50 14.43 20.03
C LEU A 47 1.62 12.91 19.90
N THR A 48 2.55 12.29 20.62
CA THR A 48 2.86 10.85 20.54
C THR A 48 2.36 10.05 21.73
N THR A 49 1.86 10.72 22.78
CA THR A 49 1.39 10.04 23.99
C THR A 49 0.08 9.30 23.68
N PRO A 50 0.02 7.97 23.90
CA PRO A 50 -1.22 7.21 23.76
C PRO A 50 -2.30 7.77 24.69
N SER A 51 -3.53 7.90 24.19
CA SER A 51 -4.67 8.32 25.01
C SER A 51 -5.21 7.18 25.88
N SER A 52 -4.76 5.95 25.66
CA SER A 52 -5.19 4.75 26.37
C SER A 52 -4.08 3.69 26.30
N ALA A 53 -4.14 2.71 27.21
CA ALA A 53 -3.29 1.54 27.11
C ALA A 53 -3.52 0.82 25.76
N PRO A 54 -2.47 0.28 25.12
CA PRO A 54 -2.60 -0.53 23.92
C PRO A 54 -3.58 -1.68 24.15
N THR A 55 -4.47 -1.93 23.20
CA THR A 55 -5.36 -3.09 23.23
C THR A 55 -4.68 -4.25 22.50
N PRO A 56 -4.35 -5.37 23.19
CA PRO A 56 -3.82 -6.55 22.53
C PRO A 56 -4.95 -7.34 21.84
N GLN A 57 -4.63 -7.91 20.68
CA GLN A 57 -5.47 -8.86 19.95
C GLN A 57 -4.58 -10.02 19.49
N THR A 58 -5.13 -11.23 19.45
CA THR A 58 -4.48 -12.40 18.84
C THR A 58 -5.30 -12.82 17.64
N LEU A 59 -4.64 -12.97 16.49
CA LEU A 59 -5.24 -13.42 15.24
C LEU A 59 -5.35 -14.94 15.21
N GLN A 60 -6.17 -15.47 14.30
CA GLN A 60 -6.40 -16.92 14.15
C GLN A 60 -5.13 -17.70 13.80
N ASP A 61 -4.22 -17.07 13.05
CA ASP A 61 -2.90 -17.62 12.71
C ASP A 61 -1.88 -17.53 13.87
N GLY A 62 -2.30 -17.01 15.04
CA GLY A 62 -1.51 -16.83 16.25
C GLY A 62 -0.63 -15.57 16.28
N ARG A 63 -0.73 -14.66 15.31
CA ARG A 63 -0.05 -13.35 15.38
C ARG A 63 -0.66 -12.49 16.48
N THR A 64 0.16 -11.64 17.08
CA THR A 64 -0.30 -10.68 18.08
C THR A 64 -0.33 -9.27 17.49
N VAL A 65 -1.36 -8.52 17.83
CA VAL A 65 -1.56 -7.15 17.35
C VAL A 65 -1.71 -6.22 18.55
N ARG A 66 -0.96 -5.13 18.55
CA ARG A 66 -1.10 -4.03 19.51
C ARG A 66 -1.79 -2.86 18.82
N LEU A 67 -3.04 -2.61 19.19
CA LEU A 67 -3.84 -1.49 18.72
C LEU A 67 -3.66 -0.28 19.64
N ILE A 68 -3.20 0.85 19.09
CA ILE A 68 -2.85 2.06 19.85
C ILE A 68 -3.64 3.25 19.30
N GLY A 69 -4.37 3.93 20.17
CA GLY A 69 -5.12 5.14 19.83
C GLY A 69 -4.45 6.42 20.35
N LEU A 70 -4.14 7.36 19.47
CA LEU A 70 -3.64 8.69 19.83
C LEU A 70 -4.81 9.67 20.02
N GLY A 71 -5.66 9.42 21.01
CA GLY A 71 -6.81 10.27 21.36
C GLY A 71 -8.11 9.49 21.44
N GLU A 72 -9.07 9.98 22.22
CA GLU A 72 -10.35 9.29 22.47
C GLU A 72 -11.17 9.03 21.19
N ARG A 73 -11.01 9.87 20.16
CA ARG A 73 -11.75 9.75 18.88
C ARG A 73 -11.31 8.57 18.01
N THR A 74 -10.25 7.85 18.38
CA THR A 74 -9.67 6.76 17.57
C THR A 74 -10.33 5.40 17.80
N ALA A 75 -11.03 5.22 18.92
CA ALA A 75 -11.61 3.92 19.31
C ALA A 75 -12.59 3.31 18.28
N PRO A 76 -13.47 4.09 17.60
CA PRO A 76 -14.33 3.55 16.54
C PRO A 76 -13.53 3.01 15.34
N LEU A 77 -12.50 3.72 14.90
CA LEU A 77 -11.63 3.30 13.79
C LEU A 77 -10.86 2.02 14.15
N LEU A 78 -10.24 1.97 15.33
CA LEU A 78 -9.50 0.80 15.79
C LEU A 78 -10.37 -0.46 15.88
N ARG A 79 -11.66 -0.30 16.25
CA ARG A 79 -12.62 -1.42 16.27
C ARG A 79 -12.93 -1.95 14.86
N ARG A 80 -13.04 -1.06 13.88
CA ARG A 80 -13.26 -1.42 12.47
C ARG A 80 -12.02 -2.11 11.89
N ILE A 81 -10.82 -1.61 12.19
CA ILE A 81 -9.55 -2.26 11.84
C ILE A 81 -9.48 -3.65 12.49
N SER A 82 -9.73 -3.74 13.80
CA SER A 82 -9.69 -4.99 14.56
C SER A 82 -10.54 -6.10 13.96
N ALA A 83 -11.75 -5.75 13.48
CA ALA A 83 -12.68 -6.68 12.85
C ALA A 83 -12.21 -7.22 11.48
N GLN A 84 -11.21 -6.60 10.86
CA GLN A 84 -10.71 -6.96 9.52
C GLN A 84 -9.33 -7.61 9.55
N LEU A 85 -8.69 -7.74 10.73
CA LEU A 85 -7.29 -8.16 10.82
C LEU A 85 -7.03 -9.62 10.43
N ASP A 86 -7.91 -10.55 10.80
CA ASP A 86 -7.75 -11.95 10.40
C ASP A 86 -7.78 -12.07 8.87
N ASP A 87 -8.79 -11.46 8.23
CA ASP A 87 -8.93 -11.44 6.77
C ASP A 87 -7.74 -10.74 6.07
N ALA A 88 -7.22 -9.67 6.67
CA ALA A 88 -6.04 -9.00 6.14
C ALA A 88 -4.78 -9.87 6.25
N ALA A 89 -4.57 -10.53 7.39
CA ALA A 89 -3.44 -11.42 7.61
C ALA A 89 -3.50 -12.66 6.71
N ASP A 90 -4.70 -13.20 6.45
CA ASP A 90 -4.93 -14.30 5.52
C ASP A 90 -4.57 -13.90 4.09
N ALA A 91 -5.02 -12.72 3.62
CA ALA A 91 -4.69 -12.22 2.29
C ALA A 91 -3.18 -12.03 2.09
N VAL A 92 -2.51 -11.42 3.08
CA VAL A 92 -1.06 -11.22 3.05
C VAL A 92 -0.33 -12.57 3.11
N THR A 93 -0.75 -13.50 3.97
CA THR A 93 -0.14 -14.82 4.10
C THR A 93 -0.34 -15.67 2.84
N ALA A 94 -1.49 -15.57 2.17
CA ALA A 94 -1.75 -16.28 0.92
C ALA A 94 -0.79 -15.86 -0.21
N PHE A 95 -0.40 -14.58 -0.26
CA PHE A 95 0.55 -14.07 -1.25
C PHE A 95 2.01 -14.24 -0.78
N TRP A 96 2.35 -13.73 0.39
CA TRP A 96 3.72 -13.61 0.88
C TRP A 96 4.24 -14.89 1.56
N GLY A 97 3.35 -15.78 2.00
CA GLY A 97 3.69 -16.93 2.85
C GLY A 97 3.57 -16.59 4.34
N PRO A 98 3.77 -17.57 5.25
CA PRO A 98 3.56 -17.37 6.68
C PRO A 98 4.76 -16.74 7.40
N ASP A 99 5.93 -16.67 6.77
CA ASP A 99 7.19 -16.27 7.41
C ASP A 99 7.40 -14.75 7.39
N TRP A 100 6.46 -14.01 7.99
CA TRP A 100 6.55 -12.57 8.22
C TRP A 100 6.21 -12.22 9.67
N PRO A 101 6.61 -11.03 10.16
CA PRO A 101 6.63 -10.69 11.58
C PRO A 101 5.35 -11.03 12.34
N ARG A 102 5.53 -11.65 13.52
CA ARG A 102 4.44 -12.21 14.33
C ARG A 102 3.76 -11.19 15.24
N GLU A 103 4.45 -10.09 15.51
CA GLU A 103 3.96 -8.98 16.31
C GLU A 103 3.69 -7.79 15.39
N ILE A 104 2.47 -7.27 15.41
CA ILE A 104 2.03 -6.14 14.57
C ILE A 104 1.68 -4.98 15.49
N VAL A 105 2.16 -3.78 15.15
CA VAL A 105 1.79 -2.54 15.85
C VAL A 105 0.97 -1.67 14.91
N LEU A 106 -0.27 -1.38 15.33
CA LEU A 106 -1.22 -0.56 14.59
C LEU A 106 -1.58 0.68 15.41
N VAL A 107 -1.37 1.84 14.83
CA VAL A 107 -1.63 3.14 15.46
C VAL A 107 -2.71 3.88 14.70
N ALA A 108 -3.67 4.47 15.39
CA ALA A 108 -4.62 5.42 14.81
C ALA A 108 -4.34 6.82 15.36
N ALA A 109 -4.15 7.79 14.46
CA ALA A 109 -3.99 9.19 14.80
C ALA A 109 -5.35 9.83 15.12
N GLY A 110 -5.41 10.68 16.15
CA GLY A 110 -6.58 11.51 16.47
C GLY A 110 -6.61 12.87 15.78
N THR A 111 -5.47 13.35 15.27
CA THR A 111 -5.31 14.59 14.49
C THR A 111 -4.27 14.44 13.38
N GLU A 112 -4.31 15.35 12.39
CA GLU A 112 -3.36 15.36 11.27
C GLU A 112 -1.94 15.68 11.74
N GLU A 113 -1.77 16.50 12.77
CA GLU A 113 -0.45 16.82 13.34
C GLU A 113 0.18 15.58 13.98
N GLN A 114 -0.62 14.73 14.64
CA GLN A 114 -0.12 13.46 15.16
C GLN A 114 0.26 12.50 14.02
N PHE A 115 -0.51 12.50 12.93
CA PHE A 115 -0.22 11.71 11.75
C PHE A 115 1.07 12.15 11.05
N ALA A 116 1.24 13.45 10.81
CA ALA A 116 2.45 14.02 10.22
C ALA A 116 3.68 13.81 11.11
N ALA A 117 3.54 13.96 12.43
CA ALA A 117 4.66 13.83 13.37
C ALA A 117 5.20 12.40 13.51
N VAL A 118 4.39 11.38 13.18
CA VAL A 118 4.70 9.97 13.50
C VAL A 118 4.69 9.06 12.28
N GLY A 119 3.78 9.30 11.33
CA GLY A 119 3.64 8.52 10.10
C GLY A 119 4.43 9.08 8.92
N GLY A 120 4.71 10.39 8.91
CA GLY A 120 5.45 11.05 7.83
C GLY A 120 4.67 11.23 6.52
N GLY A 121 3.36 10.94 6.51
CA GLY A 121 2.49 11.08 5.35
C GLY A 121 1.94 12.49 5.15
N ASP A 122 1.48 12.78 3.93
CA ASP A 122 0.79 14.02 3.56
C ASP A 122 -0.70 14.04 3.97
N SER A 123 -1.42 15.15 3.72
CA SER A 123 -2.84 15.29 4.06
C SER A 123 -3.80 14.46 3.19
N HIS A 124 -3.28 13.76 2.18
CA HIS A 124 -4.05 12.87 1.32
C HIS A 124 -3.84 11.40 1.68
N THR A 125 -2.86 11.11 2.54
CA THR A 125 -2.45 9.79 2.97
C THR A 125 -3.39 9.24 4.06
N ALA A 126 -4.01 8.09 3.79
CA ALA A 126 -4.93 7.42 4.69
C ALA A 126 -4.22 6.55 5.74
N ALA A 127 -3.06 6.02 5.38
CA ALA A 127 -2.18 5.29 6.30
C ALA A 127 -0.73 5.33 5.81
N THR A 128 0.19 5.02 6.72
CA THR A 128 1.61 4.84 6.41
C THR A 128 2.13 3.58 7.08
N THR A 129 3.10 2.94 6.44
CA THR A 129 3.86 1.85 7.04
C THR A 129 5.30 2.27 7.24
N THR A 130 5.85 1.92 8.41
CA THR A 130 7.26 2.08 8.74
C THR A 130 7.82 0.75 9.22
N GLY A 131 9.13 0.69 9.48
CA GLY A 131 9.79 -0.50 10.05
C GLY A 131 9.17 -0.99 11.36
N GLU A 132 8.55 -0.10 12.13
CA GLU A 132 8.05 -0.39 13.48
C GLU A 132 6.55 -0.62 13.55
N ARG A 133 5.77 0.06 12.69
CA ARG A 133 4.32 0.17 12.85
C ARG A 133 3.61 0.54 11.56
N ILE A 134 2.31 0.24 11.53
CA ILE A 134 1.35 0.77 10.58
C ILE A 134 0.56 1.88 11.28
N MET A 135 0.42 3.04 10.66
CA MET A 135 -0.28 4.20 11.22
C MET A 135 -1.40 4.68 10.31
N PHE A 136 -2.62 4.83 10.84
CA PHE A 136 -3.78 5.34 10.13
C PHE A 136 -4.02 6.83 10.45
N ALA A 137 -4.30 7.61 9.41
CA ALA A 137 -4.67 9.02 9.52
C ALA A 137 -6.10 9.18 10.09
N PRO A 138 -6.45 10.35 10.66
CA PRO A 138 -7.80 10.59 11.17
C PRO A 138 -8.88 10.46 10.07
N GLY A 139 -8.53 10.81 8.84
CA GLY A 139 -9.40 10.66 7.66
C GLY A 139 -9.90 9.24 7.42
N ALA A 140 -9.13 8.21 7.81
CA ALA A 140 -9.51 6.81 7.65
C ALA A 140 -10.81 6.45 8.41
N ALA A 141 -11.15 7.19 9.46
CA ALA A 141 -12.39 7.00 10.20
C ALA A 141 -13.65 7.24 9.34
N GLN A 142 -13.55 8.02 8.27
CA GLN A 142 -14.64 8.37 7.35
C GLN A 142 -14.76 7.41 6.15
N MET A 143 -13.79 6.51 5.97
CA MET A 143 -13.82 5.53 4.89
C MET A 143 -14.97 4.55 5.03
N SER A 144 -15.44 4.00 3.91
CA SER A 144 -16.27 2.80 3.92
C SER A 144 -15.48 1.60 4.47
N ASP A 145 -16.16 0.54 4.91
CA ASP A 145 -15.48 -0.68 5.37
C ASP A 145 -14.69 -1.38 4.27
N GLU A 146 -15.17 -1.31 3.02
CA GLU A 146 -14.45 -1.83 1.85
C GLU A 146 -13.15 -1.08 1.61
N SER A 147 -13.22 0.25 1.60
CA SER A 147 -12.07 1.14 1.45
C SER A 147 -11.03 0.92 2.55
N LEU A 148 -11.48 0.83 3.80
CA LEU A 148 -10.61 0.58 4.95
C LEU A 148 -9.93 -0.80 4.85
N ARG A 149 -10.64 -1.83 4.39
CA ARG A 149 -10.09 -3.19 4.19
C ARG A 149 -8.97 -3.19 3.15
N ILE A 150 -9.15 -2.44 2.06
CA ILE A 150 -8.13 -2.32 1.03
C ILE A 150 -6.89 -1.63 1.62
N VAL A 151 -7.03 -0.48 2.29
CA VAL A 151 -5.89 0.20 2.95
C VAL A 151 -5.21 -0.73 3.96
N LEU A 152 -5.96 -1.41 4.82
CA LEU A 152 -5.39 -2.30 5.84
C LEU A 152 -4.57 -3.43 5.21
N ARG A 153 -5.08 -4.08 4.17
CA ARG A 153 -4.35 -5.15 3.48
C ARG A 153 -3.10 -4.63 2.78
N HIS A 154 -3.21 -3.46 2.14
CA HIS A 154 -2.11 -2.80 1.44
C HIS A 154 -0.96 -2.51 2.41
N GLU A 155 -1.26 -1.83 3.52
CA GLU A 155 -0.26 -1.49 4.53
C GLU A 155 0.30 -2.73 5.25
N LEU A 156 -0.55 -3.72 5.52
CA LEU A 156 -0.10 -4.96 6.14
C LEU A 156 0.82 -5.75 5.21
N PHE A 157 0.64 -5.68 3.90
CA PHE A 157 1.58 -6.25 2.94
C PHE A 157 2.94 -5.54 3.00
N HIS A 158 2.98 -4.20 2.98
CA HIS A 158 4.23 -3.46 3.17
C HIS A 158 4.91 -3.85 4.48
N TYR A 159 4.15 -3.96 5.56
CA TYR A 159 4.67 -4.40 6.84
C TYR A 159 5.26 -5.80 6.72
N ALA A 160 4.55 -6.77 6.14
CA ALA A 160 5.03 -8.14 6.00
C ALA A 160 6.29 -8.27 5.12
N ALA A 161 6.41 -7.45 4.06
CA ALA A 161 7.51 -7.50 3.12
C ALA A 161 8.73 -6.63 3.52
N ARG A 162 8.57 -5.71 4.48
CA ARG A 162 9.53 -4.63 4.79
C ARG A 162 11.01 -5.04 4.91
N ASP A 163 11.30 -6.17 5.57
CA ASP A 163 12.68 -6.62 5.79
C ASP A 163 13.32 -7.18 4.50
N ALA A 164 12.49 -7.58 3.53
CA ALA A 164 12.93 -8.05 2.23
C ALA A 164 13.00 -6.94 1.18
N THR A 165 12.34 -5.80 1.40
CA THR A 165 12.23 -4.71 0.41
C THR A 165 13.31 -3.65 0.62
N ALA A 166 14.13 -3.42 -0.40
CA ALA A 166 15.17 -2.41 -0.41
C ALA A 166 14.57 -1.00 -0.45
N ALA A 167 15.30 -0.03 0.13
CA ALA A 167 14.86 1.37 0.14
C ALA A 167 14.85 2.02 -1.26
N ASP A 168 15.66 1.50 -2.19
CA ASP A 168 15.74 1.91 -3.61
C ASP A 168 14.92 1.01 -4.54
N ALA A 169 14.06 0.15 -4.00
CA ALA A 169 13.16 -0.69 -4.78
C ALA A 169 12.26 0.15 -5.72
N PRO A 170 11.97 -0.32 -6.94
CA PRO A 170 11.09 0.40 -7.86
C PRO A 170 9.69 0.60 -7.26
N GLN A 171 9.32 1.86 -6.99
CA GLN A 171 8.09 2.20 -6.29
C GLN A 171 6.84 1.65 -7.00
N TRP A 172 6.78 1.75 -8.34
CA TRP A 172 5.63 1.23 -9.09
C TRP A 172 5.39 -0.27 -8.84
N LEU A 173 6.43 -1.06 -8.61
CA LEU A 173 6.30 -2.49 -8.38
C LEU A 173 5.94 -2.79 -6.92
N THR A 174 6.50 -2.02 -5.97
CA THR A 174 6.15 -2.17 -4.56
C THR A 174 4.67 -1.84 -4.32
N GLU A 175 4.19 -0.74 -4.89
CA GLU A 175 2.79 -0.28 -4.80
C GLU A 175 1.85 -1.19 -5.59
N GLY A 176 2.24 -1.60 -6.79
CA GLY A 176 1.42 -2.46 -7.65
C GLY A 176 1.12 -3.82 -7.01
N VAL A 177 2.10 -4.42 -6.34
CA VAL A 177 1.93 -5.69 -5.64
C VAL A 177 1.14 -5.52 -4.35
N ALA A 178 1.36 -4.44 -3.60
CA ALA A 178 0.53 -4.10 -2.44
C ALA A 178 -0.95 -3.98 -2.83
N ASP A 179 -1.24 -3.30 -3.95
CA ASP A 179 -2.59 -3.19 -4.50
C ASP A 179 -3.13 -4.53 -5.05
N PHE A 180 -2.28 -5.40 -5.59
CA PHE A 180 -2.69 -6.75 -6.00
C PHE A 180 -3.17 -7.59 -4.81
N VAL A 181 -2.47 -7.50 -3.66
CA VAL A 181 -2.86 -8.21 -2.42
C VAL A 181 -4.11 -7.59 -1.80
N ALA A 182 -4.24 -6.27 -1.89
CA ALA A 182 -5.26 -5.51 -1.19
C ALA A 182 -6.62 -5.49 -1.89
N ARG A 183 -6.62 -5.21 -3.20
CA ARG A 183 -7.83 -4.92 -3.96
C ARG A 183 -8.54 -6.21 -4.37
N PRO A 184 -9.88 -6.25 -4.33
CA PRO A 184 -10.61 -7.38 -4.87
C PRO A 184 -10.40 -7.50 -6.39
N PRO A 185 -10.52 -8.70 -6.98
CA PRO A 185 -10.43 -8.89 -8.42
C PRO A 185 -11.66 -8.28 -9.10
N THR A 186 -11.56 -7.03 -9.56
CA THR A 186 -12.63 -6.34 -10.30
C THR A 186 -12.37 -6.37 -11.81
N PRO A 187 -13.41 -6.29 -12.66
CA PRO A 187 -13.24 -6.13 -14.10
C PRO A 187 -12.40 -4.88 -14.42
N LEU A 188 -11.59 -4.95 -15.49
CA LEU A 188 -10.83 -3.79 -15.96
C LEU A 188 -11.78 -2.70 -16.49
N PRO A 189 -11.52 -1.41 -16.19
CA PRO A 189 -12.25 -0.29 -16.80
C PRO A 189 -12.10 -0.26 -18.31
N GLU A 190 -13.14 0.12 -19.06
CA GLU A 190 -13.13 0.15 -20.54
C GLU A 190 -11.95 0.94 -21.15
N ASP A 191 -11.43 1.93 -20.41
CA ASP A 191 -10.31 2.78 -20.79
C ASP A 191 -8.93 2.26 -20.32
N ALA A 192 -8.85 1.10 -19.67
CA ALA A 192 -7.61 0.57 -19.08
C ALA A 192 -6.48 0.41 -20.11
N ALA A 193 -6.79 -0.09 -21.31
CA ALA A 193 -5.81 -0.23 -22.39
C ALA A 193 -5.27 1.12 -22.88
N ALA A 194 -6.12 2.16 -22.91
CA ALA A 194 -5.70 3.50 -23.29
C ALA A 194 -4.81 4.13 -22.21
N VAL A 195 -5.20 3.99 -20.93
CA VAL A 195 -4.43 4.48 -19.78
C VAL A 195 -3.06 3.82 -19.72
N ALA A 196 -2.99 2.50 -19.84
CA ALA A 196 -1.72 1.77 -19.82
C ALA A 196 -0.87 1.96 -21.09
N GLY A 197 -1.41 2.57 -22.15
CA GLY A 197 -0.65 2.96 -23.33
C GLY A 197 0.53 3.89 -23.00
N ALA A 198 0.46 4.61 -21.88
CA ALA A 198 1.55 5.40 -21.31
C ALA A 198 2.71 4.56 -20.72
N GLY A 199 2.57 3.24 -20.65
CA GLY A 199 3.59 2.33 -20.11
C GLY A 199 3.55 2.18 -18.60
N LEU A 200 4.61 1.57 -18.05
CA LEU A 200 4.79 1.46 -16.60
C LEU A 200 4.87 2.85 -15.96
N PRO A 201 4.36 3.02 -14.72
CA PRO A 201 4.44 4.29 -14.03
C PRO A 201 5.88 4.74 -13.76
N THR A 202 6.11 6.04 -13.87
CA THR A 202 7.32 6.71 -13.42
C THR A 202 7.16 7.25 -12.00
N ASP A 203 8.27 7.49 -11.30
CA ASP A 203 8.26 8.07 -9.94
C ASP A 203 7.56 9.44 -9.90
N ALA A 204 7.69 10.22 -10.98
CA ALA A 204 7.04 11.52 -11.12
C ALA A 204 5.51 11.40 -11.21
N GLU A 205 5.01 10.36 -11.88
CA GLU A 205 3.57 10.10 -11.94
C GLU A 205 3.05 9.58 -10.59
N LEU A 206 3.84 8.77 -9.88
CA LEU A 206 3.50 8.23 -8.55
C LEU A 206 3.51 9.30 -7.44
N SER A 207 4.26 10.38 -7.62
CA SER A 207 4.32 11.51 -6.67
C SER A 207 3.51 12.73 -7.14
N GLY A 208 2.88 12.64 -8.31
CA GLY A 208 2.30 13.77 -9.03
C GLY A 208 0.77 13.79 -9.07
N PRO A 209 0.18 14.71 -9.86
CA PRO A 209 -1.28 14.82 -10.00
C PRO A 209 -1.92 13.57 -10.62
N ASP A 210 -1.17 12.79 -11.39
CA ASP A 210 -1.62 11.55 -12.04
C ASP A 210 -1.45 10.30 -11.16
N ARG A 211 -1.15 10.48 -9.85
CA ARG A 211 -0.86 9.41 -8.90
C ARG A 211 -1.90 8.28 -8.93
N SER A 212 -3.20 8.60 -8.89
CA SER A 212 -4.24 7.57 -8.90
C SER A 212 -4.17 6.67 -10.15
N LEU A 213 -3.96 7.26 -11.33
CA LEU A 213 -3.80 6.51 -12.58
C LEU A 213 -2.47 5.74 -12.65
N ALA A 214 -1.41 6.26 -12.02
CA ALA A 214 -0.14 5.56 -11.89
C ALA A 214 -0.29 4.28 -11.04
N TYR A 215 -0.98 4.36 -9.90
CA TYR A 215 -1.27 3.20 -9.05
C TYR A 215 -2.17 2.18 -9.76
N ASP A 216 -3.19 2.62 -10.49
CA ASP A 216 -4.05 1.71 -11.27
C ASP A 216 -3.24 0.94 -12.33
N ARG A 217 -2.30 1.60 -13.03
CA ARG A 217 -1.41 0.93 -13.99
C ARG A 217 -0.48 -0.08 -13.30
N ALA A 218 0.13 0.29 -12.17
CA ALA A 218 0.97 -0.60 -11.37
C ALA A 218 0.20 -1.86 -10.91
N TRP A 219 -1.02 -1.66 -10.43
CA TRP A 219 -1.92 -2.74 -10.01
C TRP A 219 -2.30 -3.65 -11.18
N TRP A 220 -2.69 -3.10 -12.34
CA TRP A 220 -3.03 -3.90 -13.51
C TRP A 220 -1.85 -4.67 -14.08
N PHE A 221 -0.63 -4.13 -14.01
CA PHE A 221 0.57 -4.89 -14.36
C PHE A 221 0.74 -6.09 -13.43
N SER A 222 0.61 -5.89 -12.12
CA SER A 222 0.75 -6.96 -11.13
C SER A 222 -0.31 -8.05 -11.35
N ARG A 223 -1.57 -7.65 -11.61
CA ARG A 223 -2.65 -8.58 -12.00
C ARG A 223 -2.31 -9.36 -13.27
N PHE A 224 -1.83 -8.69 -14.32
CA PHE A 224 -1.42 -9.34 -15.55
C PHE A 224 -0.33 -10.40 -15.30
N VAL A 225 0.68 -10.08 -14.49
CA VAL A 225 1.75 -11.04 -14.16
C VAL A 225 1.16 -12.25 -13.42
N ALA A 226 0.30 -12.02 -12.43
CA ALA A 226 -0.35 -13.10 -11.70
C ALA A 226 -1.27 -13.97 -12.59
N ASP A 227 -2.06 -13.36 -13.48
CA ASP A 227 -2.97 -14.07 -14.37
C ASP A 227 -2.24 -14.87 -15.45
N THR A 228 -1.09 -14.37 -15.92
CA THR A 228 -0.36 -14.96 -17.05
C THR A 228 0.72 -15.93 -16.61
N TYR A 229 1.45 -15.61 -15.54
CA TYR A 229 2.61 -16.38 -15.05
C TYR A 229 2.35 -17.03 -13.68
N GLY A 230 1.24 -16.70 -13.02
CA GLY A 230 0.87 -17.19 -11.70
C GLY A 230 1.35 -16.29 -10.56
N THR A 231 0.63 -16.34 -9.44
CA THR A 231 0.95 -15.55 -8.23
C THR A 231 2.35 -15.83 -7.68
N ALA A 232 2.84 -17.07 -7.81
CA ALA A 232 4.20 -17.42 -7.39
C ALA A 232 5.27 -16.68 -8.22
N ALA A 233 5.05 -16.51 -9.53
CA ALA A 233 5.94 -15.74 -10.39
C ALA A 233 5.89 -14.23 -10.07
N LEU A 234 4.71 -13.70 -9.72
CA LEU A 234 4.59 -12.31 -9.24
C LEU A 234 5.40 -12.11 -7.94
N LYS A 235 5.32 -13.05 -6.99
CA LYS A 235 6.13 -12.99 -5.76
C LYS A 235 7.63 -13.07 -6.08
N ASP A 236 8.04 -13.98 -6.97
CA ASP A 236 9.45 -14.12 -7.37
C ASP A 236 9.98 -12.84 -8.03
N LEU A 237 9.18 -12.22 -8.91
CA LEU A 237 9.47 -10.92 -9.51
C LEU A 237 9.66 -9.85 -8.43
N TYR A 238 8.73 -9.74 -7.47
CA TYR A 238 8.85 -8.79 -6.37
C TYR A 238 10.15 -8.99 -5.58
N VAL A 239 10.44 -10.22 -5.16
CA VAL A 239 11.64 -10.53 -4.36
C VAL A 239 12.92 -10.18 -5.13
N ARG A 240 12.97 -10.45 -6.43
CA ARG A 240 14.14 -10.16 -7.27
C ARG A 240 14.30 -8.68 -7.56
N ALA A 241 13.22 -7.99 -7.91
CA ALA A 241 13.27 -6.60 -8.36
C ALA A 241 13.20 -5.57 -7.23
N CYS A 242 12.68 -5.95 -6.06
CA CYS A 242 12.57 -5.07 -4.90
C CYS A 242 13.51 -5.51 -3.76
N GLY A 243 14.21 -6.62 -3.89
CA GLY A 243 15.12 -7.15 -2.87
C GLY A 243 16.39 -6.33 -2.68
N HIS A 244 17.04 -6.47 -1.52
CA HIS A 244 18.36 -5.84 -1.28
C HIS A 244 19.39 -6.26 -2.32
N GLY A 245 20.01 -5.28 -2.99
CA GLY A 245 20.98 -5.52 -4.05
C GLY A 245 20.36 -6.07 -5.34
N HIS A 246 19.08 -5.79 -5.57
CA HIS A 246 18.37 -6.19 -6.79
C HIS A 246 19.12 -5.76 -8.06
N PRO A 247 19.06 -6.55 -9.14
CA PRO A 247 19.53 -6.09 -10.44
C PRO A 247 18.58 -5.03 -11.02
N ASP A 248 18.85 -4.57 -12.24
CA ASP A 248 17.89 -3.75 -12.97
C ASP A 248 16.59 -4.53 -13.26
N VAL A 249 15.49 -3.80 -13.46
CA VAL A 249 14.15 -4.36 -13.65
C VAL A 249 14.09 -5.32 -14.85
N ALA A 250 14.80 -5.05 -15.94
CA ALA A 250 14.75 -5.91 -17.12
C ALA A 250 15.39 -7.26 -16.84
N THR A 251 16.52 -7.28 -16.13
CA THR A 251 17.16 -8.50 -15.64
C THR A 251 16.25 -9.25 -14.66
N ALA A 252 15.66 -8.57 -13.67
CA ALA A 252 14.76 -9.21 -12.71
C ALA A 252 13.52 -9.84 -13.38
N VAL A 253 12.96 -9.15 -14.39
CA VAL A 253 11.84 -9.68 -15.20
C VAL A 253 12.26 -10.90 -16.00
N GLN A 254 13.43 -10.87 -16.63
CA GLN A 254 13.93 -12.03 -17.38
C GLN A 254 14.13 -13.24 -16.47
N ASP A 255 14.72 -13.04 -15.29
CA ASP A 255 14.96 -14.10 -14.33
C ASP A 255 13.67 -14.69 -13.73
N ALA A 256 12.68 -13.84 -13.44
CA ALA A 256 11.43 -14.27 -12.80
C ALA A 256 10.41 -14.86 -13.80
N LEU A 257 10.31 -14.26 -14.99
CA LEU A 257 9.25 -14.56 -15.96
C LEU A 257 9.76 -15.33 -17.19
N GLY A 258 11.08 -15.51 -17.31
CA GLY A 258 11.70 -16.29 -18.39
C GLY A 258 11.68 -15.61 -19.77
N THR A 259 11.36 -14.31 -19.84
CA THR A 259 11.32 -13.54 -21.09
C THR A 259 11.70 -12.08 -20.84
N ASP A 260 12.13 -11.37 -21.89
CA ASP A 260 12.53 -9.97 -21.76
C ASP A 260 11.36 -9.02 -21.45
N LEU A 261 11.68 -7.88 -20.84
CA LEU A 261 10.71 -6.86 -20.43
C LEU A 261 9.88 -6.32 -21.61
N ALA A 262 10.43 -6.22 -22.81
CA ALA A 262 9.69 -5.70 -23.97
C ALA A 262 8.57 -6.67 -24.38
N ALA A 263 8.84 -7.98 -24.37
CA ALA A 263 7.84 -9.02 -24.59
C ALA A 263 6.78 -9.02 -23.50
N VAL A 264 7.17 -8.88 -22.23
CA VAL A 264 6.22 -8.77 -21.09
C VAL A 264 5.28 -7.57 -21.27
N LEU A 265 5.81 -6.39 -21.61
CA LEU A 265 4.99 -5.19 -21.82
C LEU A 265 4.10 -5.28 -23.06
N ALA A 266 4.54 -5.98 -24.11
CA ALA A 266 3.70 -6.25 -25.27
C ALA A 266 2.52 -7.18 -24.89
N ALA A 267 2.79 -8.24 -24.12
CA ALA A 267 1.76 -9.16 -23.62
C ALA A 267 0.79 -8.45 -22.65
N TRP A 268 1.30 -7.60 -21.76
CA TRP A 268 0.47 -6.81 -20.85
C TRP A 268 -0.54 -5.92 -21.60
N ARG A 269 -0.08 -5.21 -22.64
CA ARG A 269 -0.96 -4.38 -23.48
C ARG A 269 -2.05 -5.19 -24.18
N GLN A 270 -1.76 -6.43 -24.57
CA GLN A 270 -2.78 -7.33 -25.11
C GLN A 270 -3.74 -7.83 -24.02
N TRP A 271 -3.23 -8.20 -22.85
CA TRP A 271 -4.07 -8.66 -21.73
C TRP A 271 -5.12 -7.61 -21.32
N LEU A 272 -4.75 -6.32 -21.36
CA LEU A 272 -5.67 -5.22 -21.06
C LEU A 272 -6.82 -5.09 -22.06
N THR A 273 -6.66 -5.52 -23.32
CA THR A 273 -7.76 -5.48 -24.30
C THR A 273 -8.65 -6.72 -24.21
N TRP A 274 -8.09 -7.87 -23.83
CA TRP A 274 -8.82 -9.13 -23.69
C TRP A 274 -9.54 -9.29 -22.35
N GLY A 275 -9.04 -8.66 -21.29
CA GLY A 275 -9.66 -8.67 -19.95
C GLY A 275 -11.05 -8.02 -19.88
N HIS A 276 -11.54 -7.46 -20.99
CA HIS A 276 -12.93 -7.01 -21.17
C HIS A 276 -13.87 -8.11 -21.65
N ARG A 277 -13.37 -9.27 -22.09
CA ARG A 277 -14.24 -10.41 -22.49
C ARG A 277 -14.52 -11.31 -21.29
N PRO A 278 -15.79 -11.67 -21.05
CA PRO A 278 -16.10 -12.74 -20.09
C PRO A 278 -15.46 -14.05 -20.58
N PRO A 279 -15.09 -14.97 -19.68
CA PRO A 279 -14.54 -16.26 -20.08
C PRO A 279 -15.56 -17.04 -20.91
N GLY A 280 -15.22 -17.33 -22.18
CA GLY A 280 -15.96 -18.23 -23.06
C GLY A 280 -16.79 -17.59 -24.20
N GLY A 281 -16.14 -16.90 -25.13
CA GLY A 281 -16.74 -16.45 -26.40
C GLY A 281 -15.93 -16.89 -27.60
#